data_AF-A0A453MSG2-F1
#
_entry.id   AF-A0A453MSG2-F1
#
_cell.length_a   1.000
_cell.length_b   1.000
_cell.length_c   1.000
_cell.angle_alpha   90.00
_cell.angle_beta   90.00
_cell.angle_gamma   90.00
#
_symmetry.space_group_name_H-M   'P 1'
#
loop_
_entity.id
_entity.type
_entity.pdbx_description
1 polymer ?
#
loop_
_entity_poly.entity_id
_entity_poly.type
_entity_poly.pdbx_seq_one_letter_code
_entity_poly.pdbx_strand_id
1 'polypeptide(L)' 'QHFYAEPRAAKEVLGWTSTTNLPEDLKERFAEYASSGRGEKAMTFDLDDKILAAVGAAPVGVAA' A
#
# COMPACT_ATOMS: atom_id res chain seq x y z
N GLN A 1 -19.01 -8.47 -2.00
CA GLN A 1 -18.28 -9.64 -1.45
C GLN A 1 -17.11 -9.10 -0.64
N HIS A 2 -17.14 -9.25 0.68
CA HIS A 2 -16.00 -8.91 1.52
C HIS A 2 -15.18 -10.18 1.73
N PHE A 3 -13.88 -10.11 1.43
CA PHE A 3 -12.93 -11.20 1.61
C PHE A 3 -12.62 -11.35 3.12
N TYR A 4 -13.46 -12.11 3.84
CA TYR A 4 -13.18 -12.49 5.21
C TYR A 4 -12.52 -13.87 5.21
N ALA A 5 -11.27 -13.94 5.66
CA ALA A 5 -10.61 -15.21 5.89
C ALA A 5 -11.19 -15.87 7.15
N GLU A 6 -11.59 -17.13 7.05
CA GLU A 6 -11.95 -17.95 8.20
C GLU A 6 -10.81 -18.95 8.48
N PRO A 7 -9.92 -18.67 9.45
CA PRO A 7 -8.68 -19.44 9.65
C PRO A 7 -8.93 -20.70 10.50
N ARG A 8 -9.86 -21.56 10.07
CA ARG A 8 -10.30 -22.73 10.83
C ARG A 8 -9.18 -23.70 11.16
N ALA A 9 -8.42 -24.12 10.15
CA ALA A 9 -7.36 -25.10 10.32
C ALA A 9 -6.26 -24.60 11.27
N ALA A 10 -5.95 -23.30 11.24
CA ALA A 10 -4.97 -22.71 12.15
C ALA A 10 -5.47 -22.73 13.61
N LYS A 11 -6.75 -22.43 13.84
CA LYS A 11 -7.35 -22.53 15.17
C LYS A 11 -7.34 -23.96 15.70
N GLU A 12 -7.75 -24.92 14.88
CA GLU A 12 -7.94 -26.31 15.29
C GLU A 12 -6.61 -27.06 15.47
N VAL A 13 -5.67 -26.89 14.54
CA VAL A 13 -4.41 -27.67 14.52
C VAL A 13 -3.32 -27.00 15.36
N LEU A 14 -3.27 -25.67 15.37
CA LEU A 14 -2.19 -24.91 16.00
C LEU A 14 -2.63 -24.17 17.28
N GLY A 15 -3.92 -24.21 17.64
CA GLY A 15 -4.46 -23.39 18.71
C GLY A 15 -4.33 -21.88 18.43
N TRP A 16 -4.19 -21.50 17.16
CA TRP A 16 -3.91 -20.12 16.78
C TRP A 16 -5.11 -19.22 16.99
N THR A 17 -4.86 -17.99 17.46
CA THR A 17 -5.86 -16.92 17.55
C THR A 17 -5.30 -15.62 16.99
N SER A 18 -6.17 -14.81 16.41
CA SER A 18 -5.82 -13.46 15.97
C SER A 18 -5.53 -12.59 17.19
N THR A 19 -4.36 -11.95 17.20
CA THR A 19 -4.02 -10.89 18.16
C THR A 19 -4.22 -9.49 17.60
N THR A 20 -4.59 -9.38 16.31
CA THR A 20 -4.83 -8.12 15.59
C THR A 20 -5.87 -7.27 16.30
N ASN A 21 -5.52 -6.02 16.58
CA ASN A 21 -6.42 -4.98 17.03
C ASN A 21 -6.39 -3.88 15.98
N LEU A 22 -7.25 -4.02 14.97
CA LEU A 22 -7.19 -3.22 13.75
C LEU A 22 -7.08 -1.70 14.01
N PRO A 23 -7.84 -1.07 14.92
CA PRO A 23 -7.65 0.34 15.27
C PRO A 23 -6.24 0.71 15.75
N GLU A 24 -5.59 -0.13 16.57
CA GLU A 24 -4.24 0.16 17.07
C GLU A 24 -3.17 -0.14 16.01
N ASP A 25 -3.32 -1.25 15.29
CA ASP A 25 -2.40 -1.65 14.22
C ASP A 25 -2.33 -0.57 13.12
N LEU A 26 -3.46 0.09 12.82
CA LEU A 26 -3.52 1.19 11.86
C LEU A 26 -2.81 2.45 12.34
N LYS A 27 -2.82 2.75 13.65
CA LYS A 27 -2.10 3.91 14.22
C LYS A 27 -0.59 3.71 14.10
N GLU A 28 -0.10 2.54 14.48
CA GLU A 28 1.32 2.17 14.35
C GLU A 28 1.74 2.27 12.89
N ARG A 29 0.96 1.65 12.00
CA ARG A 29 1.27 1.67 10.56
C ARG A 29 1.27 3.09 9.98
N PHE A 30 0.37 3.96 10.43
CA PHE A 30 0.38 5.36 10.00
C PHE A 30 1.60 6.11 10.52
N ALA A 31 1.99 5.92 11.78
CA ALA A 31 3.17 6.56 12.36
C ALA A 31 4.46 6.14 11.62
N GLU A 32 4.60 4.86 11.26
CA GLU A 32 5.69 4.39 10.39
C GLU A 32 5.66 5.06 9.01
N TYR A 33 4.48 5.13 8.40
CA TYR A 33 4.33 5.78 7.09
C TYR A 33 4.75 7.26 7.16
N ALA A 34 4.28 8.00 8.15
CA ALA A 34 4.64 9.40 8.36
C ALA A 34 6.15 9.57 8.63
N SER A 35 6.74 8.75 9.50
CA SER A 35 8.19 8.84 9.80
C SER A 35 9.08 8.47 8.60
N SER A 36 8.57 7.67 7.66
CA SER A 36 9.31 7.31 6.45
C SER A 36 9.48 8.46 5.45
N GLY A 37 8.80 9.59 5.66
CA GLY A 37 8.83 10.74 4.74
C GLY A 37 8.19 10.46 3.38
N ARG A 38 7.51 9.32 3.21
CA ARG A 38 6.93 8.88 1.94
C ARG A 38 5.71 9.71 1.56
N GLY A 39 4.96 10.22 2.52
CA GLY A 39 3.77 11.04 2.27
C GLY A 39 4.12 12.41 1.72
N GLU A 40 5.31 12.90 2.03
CA GLU A 40 5.82 14.23 1.68
C GLU A 40 6.62 14.22 0.38
N LYS A 41 6.93 13.03 -0.17
CA LYS A 41 7.61 12.93 -1.46
C LYS A 41 6.73 13.51 -2.55
N ALA A 42 7.25 14.53 -3.23
CA ALA A 42 6.63 15.07 -4.43
C ALA A 42 6.42 13.93 -5.44
N MET A 43 5.21 13.82 -5.94
CA MET A 43 4.88 12.88 -7.00
C MET A 43 5.53 13.36 -8.30
N THR A 44 6.40 12.54 -8.88
CA THR A 44 7.09 12.82 -10.15
C THR A 44 6.75 11.72 -11.14
N PHE A 45 6.66 12.07 -12.41
CA PHE A 45 6.28 11.17 -13.50
C PHE A 45 7.40 11.02 -14.53
N ASP A 46 8.64 11.38 -14.18
CA ASP A 46 9.78 11.37 -15.10
C ASP A 46 10.06 9.98 -15.70
N LEU A 47 9.80 8.92 -14.93
CA LEU A 47 9.95 7.55 -15.41
C LEU A 47 8.81 7.18 -16.36
N ASP A 48 7.58 7.54 -15.99
CA ASP A 48 6.38 7.35 -16.80
C ASP A 48 6.52 8.05 -18.14
N ASP A 49 7.00 9.29 -18.16
CA ASP A 49 7.25 10.06 -19.38
C ASP A 49 8.31 9.40 -20.27
N LYS A 50 9.37 8.81 -19.69
CA LYS A 50 10.36 8.02 -20.45
C LYS A 50 9.74 6.77 -21.07
N ILE A 51 8.87 6.08 -20.32
CA ILE A 51 8.16 4.90 -20.82
C ILE A 51 7.21 5.29 -21.96
N LEU A 52 6.42 6.36 -21.77
CA LEU A 52 5.48 6.87 -22.77
C LEU A 52 6.20 7.30 -24.04
N ALA A 53 7.32 8.00 -23.93
CA ALA A 53 8.17 8.34 -25.06
C ALA A 53 8.68 7.09 -25.80
N ALA A 54 9.08 6.04 -25.07
CA ALA A 54 9.54 4.79 -25.67
C ALA A 54 8.43 4.02 -26.41
N VAL A 55 7.16 4.19 -26.02
CA VAL A 55 6.00 3.55 -26.66
C VAL A 55 5.23 4.48 -27.60
N GLY A 56 5.75 5.69 -27.87
CA GLY A 56 5.16 6.66 -28.80
C GLY A 56 3.91 7.38 -28.28
N ALA A 57 3.70 7.39 -26.96
CA ALA A 57 2.61 8.12 -26.30
C ALA A 57 3.09 9.48 -25.77
N ALA A 58 2.16 10.44 -25.62
CA ALA A 58 2.46 11.76 -25.08
C ALA A 58 2.73 11.72 -23.57
N PRO A 59 3.63 12.57 -23.03
CA PRO A 59 3.94 12.64 -21.60
C PRO A 59 2.74 13.12 -20.78
N VAL A 60 2.68 12.69 -19.52
CA VAL A 60 1.58 13.03 -18.58
C VAL A 60 1.95 14.25 -17.72
N GLY A 61 3.25 14.57 -17.60
CA GLY A 61 3.76 15.64 -16.74
C GLY A 61 3.42 17.09 -17.13
N VAL A 62 2.57 17.33 -18.14
CA VAL A 62 2.15 18.68 -18.55
C VAL A 62 0.72 18.95 -18.09
N ALA A 63 0.55 19.34 -16.83
CA ALA A 63 -0.57 20.13 -16.36
C ALA A 63 -0.10 20.97 -15.15
N ALA A 64 0.21 22.24 -15.42
CA ALA A 64 0.27 23.30 -14.42
C ALA A 64 -1.13 23.90 -14.23
#